data_AF-A0A969IWH3-F1
#
_entry.id   AF-A0A969IWH3-F1
#
_cell.length_a   1.000
_cell.length_b   1.000
_cell.length_c   1.000
_cell.angle_alpha   90.00
_cell.angle_beta   90.00
_cell.angle_gamma   90.00
#
_symmetry.space_group_name_H-M   'P 1'
#
loop_
_entity.id
_entity.type
_entity.pdbx_description
1 polymer ?
#
loop_
_entity_poly.entity_id
_entity_poly.type
_entity_poly.pdbx_seq_one_letter_code
_entity_poly.pdbx_strand_id
1 'polypeptide(L)'
;MFVAIACSIIAFIFASFVEYWVHRWMHLSQKFGERHRDHHRRNEGQGVVWEFLDYVKGTAIGMVIPFFFSLDVGWGWLVGAVAYAAFSAYAHQLQHENPTKCFWMKMPVHYVHHKYGMWHHNFGLAVDWWDHVFGTYKLVEWLTEDETSQADRGYLQLRWW
;
A
#
# COMPACT_ATOMS: atom_id res chain seq x y z
N MET A 1 12.47 13.27 -21.79
CA MET A 1 12.69 11.83 -21.45
C MET A 1 13.39 11.61 -20.11
N PHE A 2 14.65 12.05 -19.89
CA PHE A 2 15.32 11.86 -18.58
C PHE A 2 14.55 12.48 -17.41
N VAL A 3 14.03 13.70 -17.60
CA VAL A 3 13.18 14.40 -16.62
C VAL A 3 11.96 13.55 -16.27
N ALA A 4 11.24 13.04 -17.26
CA ALA A 4 10.06 12.19 -17.04
C ALA A 4 10.39 10.92 -16.25
N ILE A 5 11.51 10.25 -16.55
CA ILE A 5 11.96 9.04 -15.81
C ILE A 5 12.27 9.40 -14.36
N ALA A 6 13.03 10.47 -14.13
CA ALA A 6 13.36 10.93 -12.78
C ALA A 6 12.09 11.30 -11.98
N CYS A 7 11.17 12.06 -12.60
CA CYS A 7 9.88 12.40 -12.00
C CYS A 7 9.04 11.17 -11.69
N SER A 8 9.09 10.12 -12.52
CA SER A 8 8.38 8.87 -12.27
C SER A 8 8.91 8.13 -11.06
N ILE A 9 10.24 8.00 -10.93
CA ILE A 9 10.87 7.38 -9.76
C ILE A 9 10.53 8.17 -8.49
N ILE A 10 10.66 9.50 -8.55
CA ILE A 10 10.33 10.38 -7.42
C ILE A 10 8.85 10.23 -7.03
N ALA A 11 7.94 10.24 -8.00
CA ALA A 11 6.50 10.09 -7.73
C ALA A 11 6.16 8.73 -7.14
N PHE A 12 6.82 7.65 -7.57
CA PHE A 12 6.63 6.31 -7.00
C PHE A 12 7.03 6.28 -5.52
N ILE A 13 8.22 6.80 -5.20
CA ILE A 13 8.72 6.88 -3.81
C ILE A 13 7.85 7.83 -2.98
N PHE A 14 7.43 8.96 -3.54
CA PHE A 14 6.58 9.91 -2.85
C PHE A 14 5.17 9.36 -2.61
N ALA A 15 4.61 8.60 -3.54
CA ALA A 15 3.32 7.95 -3.35
C ALA A 15 3.38 6.91 -2.20
N SER A 16 4.49 6.19 -2.04
CA SER A 16 4.69 5.30 -0.87
C SER A 16 4.76 6.05 0.45
N PHE A 17 5.35 7.24 0.44
CA PHE A 17 5.36 8.13 1.59
C PHE A 17 3.94 8.60 1.96
N VAL A 18 3.16 9.01 0.96
CA VAL A 18 1.78 9.45 1.14
C VAL A 18 0.92 8.30 1.69
N GLU A 19 1.04 7.09 1.13
CA GLU A 19 0.35 5.89 1.63
C GLU A 19 0.58 5.68 3.12
N TYR A 20 1.84 5.67 3.55
CA TYR A 20 2.22 5.48 4.95
C TYR A 20 1.52 6.50 5.88
N TRP A 21 1.57 7.78 5.53
CA TRP A 21 0.97 8.83 6.37
C TRP A 21 -0.56 8.83 6.32
N VAL A 22 -1.15 8.54 5.17
CA VAL A 22 -2.60 8.41 5.03
C VAL A 22 -3.10 7.24 5.88
N HIS A 23 -2.46 6.08 5.81
CA HIS A 23 -2.82 4.92 6.62
C HIS A 23 -2.68 5.23 8.12
N ARG A 24 -1.56 5.87 8.52
CA ARG A 24 -1.37 6.33 9.90
C ARG A 24 -2.45 7.32 10.35
N TRP A 25 -2.87 8.25 9.48
CA TRP A 25 -3.94 9.20 9.79
C TRP A 25 -5.31 8.51 9.90
N MET A 26 -5.59 7.49 9.08
CA MET A 26 -6.81 6.68 9.22
C MET A 26 -6.91 6.05 10.62
N HIS A 27 -5.80 5.65 11.22
CA HIS A 27 -5.76 5.16 12.61
C HIS A 27 -5.99 6.23 13.68
N LEU A 28 -5.62 7.49 13.40
CA LEU A 28 -5.76 8.60 14.35
C LEU A 28 -7.14 9.26 14.32
N SER A 29 -7.84 9.26 13.17
CA SER A 29 -9.09 10.00 12.98
C SER A 29 -10.27 9.07 12.76
N GLN A 30 -11.22 9.07 13.71
CA GLN A 30 -12.42 8.23 13.65
C GLN A 30 -13.27 8.46 12.40
N LYS A 31 -13.34 9.71 11.92
CA LYS A 31 -14.11 10.12 10.73
C LYS A 31 -13.39 9.75 9.43
N PHE A 32 -12.08 10.02 9.36
CA PHE A 32 -11.32 9.75 8.15
C PHE A 32 -11.04 8.25 7.97
N GLY A 33 -10.79 7.55 9.07
CA GLY A 33 -10.55 6.11 9.09
C GLY A 33 -11.79 5.25 9.32
N GLU A 34 -13.01 5.76 9.12
CA GLU A 34 -14.22 4.96 9.32
C GLU A 34 -14.21 3.68 8.47
N ARG A 35 -14.01 3.81 7.16
CA ARG A 35 -13.88 2.67 6.23
C ARG A 35 -12.70 1.77 6.60
N HIS A 36 -11.58 2.37 7.01
CA HIS A 36 -10.38 1.65 7.42
C HIS A 36 -10.61 0.81 8.68
N ARG A 37 -11.37 1.33 9.65
CA ARG A 37 -11.74 0.62 10.87
C ARG A 37 -12.68 -0.55 10.56
N ASP A 38 -13.63 -0.36 9.63
CA ASP A 38 -14.49 -1.45 9.16
C ASP A 38 -13.70 -2.52 8.39
N HIS A 39 -12.70 -2.11 7.63
CA HIS A 39 -11.72 -2.98 6.98
C HIS A 39 -10.93 -3.79 8.03
N HIS A 40 -10.43 -3.16 9.09
CA HIS A 40 -9.81 -3.84 10.23
C HIS A 40 -10.72 -4.85 10.92
N ARG A 41 -12.00 -4.48 11.12
CA ARG A 41 -12.98 -5.34 11.79
C ARG A 41 -13.28 -6.60 10.98
N ARG A 42 -13.32 -6.49 9.65
CA ARG A 42 -13.59 -7.62 8.75
C ARG A 42 -12.33 -8.39 8.38
N ASN A 43 -11.16 -7.74 8.45
CA ASN A 43 -9.88 -8.25 7.99
C ASN A 43 -9.91 -8.76 6.54
N GLU A 44 -10.53 -7.97 5.66
CA GLU A 44 -10.72 -8.31 4.26
C GLU A 44 -10.47 -7.06 3.41
N GLY A 45 -9.64 -7.15 2.37
CA GLY A 45 -9.59 -6.09 1.36
C GLY A 45 -10.92 -5.96 0.58
N GLN A 46 -10.91 -5.21 -0.50
CA GLN A 46 -12.04 -5.12 -1.45
C GLN A 46 -11.69 -5.64 -2.85
N GLY A 47 -10.50 -6.20 -3.02
CA GLY A 47 -10.00 -6.63 -4.31
C GLY A 47 -9.13 -5.57 -4.99
N VAL A 48 -8.18 -6.02 -5.80
CA VAL A 48 -7.10 -5.19 -6.35
C VAL A 48 -7.62 -3.98 -7.12
N VAL A 49 -8.64 -4.14 -7.98
CA VAL A 49 -9.14 -3.05 -8.83
C VAL A 49 -9.86 -1.99 -8.01
N TRP A 50 -10.68 -2.37 -7.02
CA TRP A 50 -11.39 -1.39 -6.20
C TRP A 50 -10.47 -0.62 -5.27
N GLU A 51 -9.47 -1.28 -4.68
CA GLU A 51 -8.40 -0.60 -3.93
C GLU A 51 -7.67 0.41 -4.81
N PHE A 52 -7.25 -0.02 -6.01
CA PHE A 52 -6.58 0.86 -6.97
C PHE A 52 -7.41 2.09 -7.34
N LEU A 53 -8.70 1.91 -7.63
CA LEU A 53 -9.59 3.01 -7.98
C LEU A 53 -9.79 3.98 -6.81
N ASP A 54 -9.90 3.48 -5.58
CA ASP A 54 -9.99 4.33 -4.39
C ASP A 54 -8.70 5.15 -4.20
N TYR A 55 -7.53 4.55 -4.43
CA TYR A 55 -6.24 5.24 -4.30
C TYR A 55 -6.07 6.33 -5.37
N VAL A 56 -6.38 6.00 -6.63
CA VAL A 56 -6.36 6.97 -7.74
C VAL A 56 -7.35 8.10 -7.47
N LYS A 57 -8.59 7.79 -7.05
CA LYS A 57 -9.60 8.81 -6.75
C LYS A 57 -9.16 9.72 -5.60
N GLY A 58 -8.59 9.16 -4.53
CA GLY A 58 -8.11 9.91 -3.38
C GLY A 58 -6.92 10.82 -3.68
N THR A 59 -6.15 10.52 -4.73
CA THR A 59 -4.91 11.23 -5.08
C THR A 59 -4.94 11.95 -6.43
N ALA A 60 -6.06 11.89 -7.16
CA ALA A 60 -6.20 12.40 -8.53
C ALA A 60 -5.76 13.86 -8.69
N ILE A 61 -6.12 14.74 -7.74
CA ILE A 61 -5.70 16.15 -7.77
C ILE A 61 -4.18 16.25 -7.68
N GLY A 62 -3.55 15.52 -6.76
CA GLY A 62 -2.10 15.46 -6.60
C GLY A 62 -1.36 14.89 -7.82
N MET A 63 -2.01 14.01 -8.58
CA MET A 63 -1.47 13.46 -9.82
C MET A 63 -1.45 14.47 -10.98
N VAL A 64 -2.39 15.42 -11.00
CA VAL A 64 -2.55 16.38 -12.11
C VAL A 64 -1.76 17.68 -11.91
N ILE A 65 -1.51 18.10 -10.67
CA ILE A 65 -0.76 19.34 -10.37
C ILE A 65 0.55 19.47 -11.16
N PRO A 66 1.37 18.42 -11.33
CA PRO A 66 2.66 18.59 -12.00
C PRO A 66 2.60 18.94 -13.49
N PHE A 67 1.43 18.77 -14.15
CA PHE A 67 1.21 19.22 -15.53
C PHE A 67 1.25 20.75 -15.69
N PHE A 68 1.06 21.52 -14.62
CA PHE A 68 1.18 22.98 -14.66
C PHE A 68 2.63 23.45 -14.81
N PHE A 69 3.63 22.58 -14.61
CA PHE A 69 5.04 22.92 -14.78
C PHE A 69 5.55 22.55 -16.18
N SER A 70 5.33 21.31 -16.63
CA SER A 70 5.58 20.88 -18.00
C SER A 70 4.92 19.52 -18.29
N LEU A 71 4.77 19.17 -19.58
CA LEU A 71 4.27 17.86 -19.98
C LEU A 71 5.20 16.72 -19.56
N ASP A 72 6.52 16.90 -19.67
CA ASP A 72 7.50 15.88 -19.25
C ASP A 72 7.41 15.57 -17.75
N VAL A 73 7.25 16.61 -16.93
CA VAL A 73 7.09 16.48 -15.47
C VAL A 73 5.73 15.86 -15.14
N GLY A 74 4.66 16.34 -15.77
CA GLY A 74 3.30 15.83 -15.57
C GLY A 74 3.18 14.34 -15.89
N TRP A 75 3.63 13.92 -17.08
CA TRP A 75 3.58 12.52 -17.48
C TRP A 75 4.48 11.63 -16.64
N GLY A 76 5.71 12.08 -16.34
CA GLY A 76 6.61 11.33 -15.45
C GLY A 76 5.98 11.08 -14.09
N TRP A 77 5.46 12.15 -13.47
CA TRP A 77 4.79 12.05 -12.17
C TRP A 77 3.57 11.15 -12.18
N LEU A 78 2.66 11.33 -13.15
CA LEU A 78 1.45 10.54 -13.29
C LEU A 78 1.77 9.04 -13.42
N VAL A 79 2.72 8.68 -14.27
CA VAL A 79 3.13 7.28 -14.46
C VAL A 79 3.67 6.68 -13.17
N GLY A 80 4.55 7.41 -12.45
CA GLY A 80 5.10 6.93 -11.18
C GLY A 80 4.04 6.75 -10.09
N ALA A 81 3.13 7.72 -9.95
CA ALA A 81 2.06 7.68 -8.97
C ALA A 81 1.04 6.57 -9.27
N VAL A 82 0.64 6.39 -10.53
CA VAL A 82 -0.27 5.32 -10.96
C VAL A 82 0.39 3.95 -10.79
N ALA A 83 1.67 3.81 -11.16
CA ALA A 83 2.41 2.57 -10.97
C ALA A 83 2.47 2.18 -9.48
N TYR A 84 2.73 3.15 -8.59
CA TYR A 84 2.71 2.88 -7.15
C TYR A 84 1.31 2.54 -6.65
N ALA A 85 0.27 3.25 -7.07
CA ALA A 85 -1.11 2.94 -6.68
C ALA A 85 -1.52 1.51 -7.08
N ALA A 86 -1.13 1.08 -8.28
CA ALA A 86 -1.38 -0.29 -8.75
C ALA A 86 -0.59 -1.32 -7.92
N PHE A 87 0.69 -1.06 -7.66
CA PHE A 87 1.52 -1.92 -6.82
C PHE A 87 1.00 -2.02 -5.38
N SER A 88 0.59 -0.90 -4.80
CA SER A 88 0.02 -0.84 -3.45
C SER A 88 -1.28 -1.63 -3.34
N ALA A 89 -2.21 -1.43 -4.28
CA ALA A 89 -3.47 -2.18 -4.30
C ALA A 89 -3.26 -3.69 -4.45
N TYR A 90 -2.29 -4.08 -5.29
CA TYR A 90 -1.89 -5.48 -5.44
C TYR A 90 -1.29 -6.03 -4.15
N ALA A 91 -0.31 -5.33 -3.57
CA ALA A 91 0.39 -5.75 -2.35
C ALA A 91 -0.54 -5.80 -1.14
N HIS A 92 -1.50 -4.88 -1.06
CA HIS A 92 -2.53 -4.86 -0.02
C HIS A 92 -3.40 -6.12 -0.09
N GLN A 93 -3.97 -6.43 -1.26
CA GLN A 93 -4.79 -7.63 -1.43
C GLN A 93 -3.97 -8.92 -1.28
N LEU A 94 -2.73 -8.95 -1.80
CA LEU A 94 -1.83 -10.08 -1.64
C LEU A 94 -1.55 -10.38 -0.16
N GLN A 95 -1.37 -9.36 0.68
CA GLN A 95 -1.14 -9.56 2.10
C GLN A 95 -2.36 -10.09 2.85
N HIS A 96 -3.58 -9.79 2.40
CA HIS A 96 -4.80 -10.40 2.98
C HIS A 96 -4.96 -11.87 2.61
N GLU A 97 -4.59 -12.25 1.39
CA GLU A 97 -4.89 -13.58 0.86
C GLU A 97 -3.72 -14.56 0.83
N ASN A 98 -2.50 -14.08 0.61
CA ASN A 98 -1.30 -14.89 0.57
C ASN A 98 -0.05 -14.10 1.02
N PRO A 99 0.07 -13.80 2.33
CA PRO A 99 1.15 -12.98 2.89
C PRO A 99 2.56 -13.57 2.66
N THR A 100 2.67 -14.87 2.44
CA THR A 100 3.95 -15.55 2.16
C THR A 100 4.60 -15.17 0.84
N LYS A 101 3.83 -14.56 -0.08
CA LYS A 101 4.29 -14.15 -1.41
C LYS A 101 4.85 -12.73 -1.47
N CYS A 102 4.84 -12.00 -0.35
CA CYS A 102 5.45 -10.67 -0.25
C CYS A 102 6.97 -10.75 -0.05
N PHE A 103 7.69 -11.37 -0.98
CA PHE A 103 9.13 -11.65 -0.87
C PHE A 103 10.02 -10.40 -0.80
N TRP A 104 9.52 -9.24 -1.21
CA TRP A 104 10.27 -7.98 -1.23
C TRP A 104 10.31 -7.28 0.13
N MET A 105 9.57 -7.79 1.13
CA MET A 105 9.64 -7.33 2.51
C MET A 105 10.07 -8.49 3.41
N LYS A 106 10.80 -8.18 4.50
CA LYS A 106 11.19 -9.19 5.49
C LYS A 106 9.98 -9.86 6.15
N MET A 107 8.88 -9.11 6.24
CA MET A 107 7.62 -9.51 6.82
C MET A 107 6.50 -8.75 6.09
N PRO A 108 5.36 -9.39 5.79
CA PRO A 108 4.21 -8.72 5.20
C PRO A 108 3.58 -7.79 6.25
N VAL A 109 4.06 -6.54 6.30
CA VAL A 109 3.74 -5.56 7.35
C VAL A 109 2.26 -5.32 7.51
N HIS A 110 1.50 -5.26 6.41
CA HIS A 110 0.05 -5.05 6.47
C HIS A 110 -0.68 -6.26 7.02
N TYR A 111 -0.26 -7.47 6.62
CA TYR A 111 -0.83 -8.71 7.15
C TYR A 111 -0.66 -8.79 8.67
N VAL A 112 0.57 -8.58 9.16
CA VAL A 112 0.84 -8.64 10.60
C VAL A 112 0.18 -7.50 11.36
N HIS A 113 0.03 -6.35 10.72
CA HIS A 113 -0.65 -5.20 11.27
C HIS A 113 -2.11 -5.54 11.63
N HIS A 114 -2.78 -6.28 10.75
CA HIS A 114 -4.09 -6.85 11.03
C HIS A 114 -4.06 -7.99 12.04
N LYS A 115 -3.26 -9.04 11.78
CA LYS A 115 -3.21 -10.28 12.58
C LYS A 115 -2.99 -10.00 14.07
N TYR A 116 -2.13 -9.05 14.39
CA TYR A 116 -1.74 -8.73 15.77
C TYR A 116 -2.27 -7.39 16.27
N GLY A 117 -3.22 -6.76 15.56
CA GLY A 117 -3.85 -5.51 15.99
C GLY A 117 -2.87 -4.36 16.23
N MET A 118 -1.95 -4.12 15.29
CA MET A 118 -0.86 -3.18 15.46
C MET A 118 -1.26 -1.72 15.19
N TRP A 119 -2.24 -1.19 15.91
CA TRP A 119 -2.79 0.17 15.73
C TRP A 119 -1.75 1.33 15.76
N HIS A 120 -0.52 1.06 16.23
CA HIS A 120 0.56 2.03 16.34
C HIS A 120 1.85 1.64 15.59
N HIS A 121 1.86 0.54 14.83
CA HIS A 121 3.05 0.00 14.18
C HIS A 121 2.74 -0.57 12.79
N ASN A 122 3.76 -0.69 11.93
CA ASN A 122 3.66 -1.35 10.62
C ASN A 122 2.55 -0.76 9.73
N PHE A 123 2.62 0.54 9.45
CA PHE A 123 1.64 1.27 8.64
C PHE A 123 1.90 1.18 7.12
N GLY A 124 3.04 0.65 6.68
CA GLY A 124 3.26 0.38 5.27
C GLY A 124 2.24 -0.61 4.71
N LEU A 125 1.72 -0.36 3.50
CA LEU A 125 0.96 -1.35 2.76
C LEU A 125 1.89 -2.06 1.79
N ALA A 126 2.45 -1.35 0.81
CA ALA A 126 3.24 -1.98 -0.25
C ALA A 126 4.71 -2.21 0.14
N VAL A 127 5.25 -1.31 0.96
CA VAL A 127 6.65 -1.28 1.41
C VAL A 127 6.73 -0.88 2.88
N ASP A 128 7.78 -1.33 3.57
CA ASP A 128 8.03 -1.07 4.99
C ASP A 128 9.04 0.06 5.25
N TRP A 129 9.48 0.77 4.20
CA TRP A 129 10.55 1.78 4.27
C TRP A 129 10.25 2.86 5.31
N TRP A 130 9.03 3.38 5.29
CA TRP A 130 8.63 4.49 6.15
C TRP A 130 8.40 4.06 7.59
N ASP A 131 8.04 2.80 7.83
CA ASP A 131 8.02 2.25 9.18
C ASP A 131 9.40 2.23 9.82
N HIS A 132 10.43 1.91 9.04
CA HIS A 132 11.81 2.00 9.50
C HIS A 132 12.25 3.45 9.72
N VAL A 133 11.95 4.35 8.78
CA VAL A 133 12.34 5.78 8.87
C VAL A 133 11.68 6.47 10.06
N PHE A 134 10.40 6.18 10.33
CA PHE A 134 9.63 6.82 11.40
C PHE A 134 9.53 6.02 12.70
N GLY A 135 10.26 4.89 12.80
CA GLY A 135 10.36 4.10 14.02
C GLY A 135 9.07 3.37 14.42
N THR A 136 8.19 3.08 13.46
CA THR A 136 6.95 2.32 13.68
C THR A 136 7.08 0.87 13.25
N TYR A 137 8.21 0.45 12.69
CA TYR A 137 8.47 -0.95 12.34
C TYR A 137 8.56 -1.83 13.59
N LYS A 138 7.70 -2.85 13.67
CA LYS A 138 7.69 -3.83 14.74
C LYS A 138 7.77 -5.23 14.15
N LEU A 139 8.97 -5.81 14.18
CA LEU A 139 9.20 -7.19 13.78
C LEU A 139 8.50 -8.15 14.75
N VAL A 140 7.81 -9.14 14.21
CA VAL A 140 7.22 -10.24 14.97
C VAL A 140 7.45 -11.56 14.25
N GLU A 141 7.46 -12.65 15.01
CA GLU A 141 7.36 -13.99 14.44
C GLU A 141 5.95 -14.18 13.91
N TRP A 142 5.81 -14.22 12.59
CA TRP A 142 4.51 -14.16 11.92
C TRP A 142 4.17 -15.41 11.13
N LEU A 143 5.20 -16.14 10.67
CA LEU A 143 5.07 -17.33 9.85
C LEU A 143 4.88 -18.55 10.76
N THR A 144 3.64 -18.98 10.96
CA THR A 144 3.29 -20.15 11.77
C THR A 144 2.82 -21.31 10.89
N GLU A 145 2.40 -22.42 11.52
CA GLU A 145 1.73 -23.52 10.82
C GLU A 145 0.48 -23.07 10.05
N ASP A 146 -0.22 -22.04 10.53
CA ASP A 146 -1.41 -21.51 9.89
C ASP A 146 -1.11 -20.90 8.50
N GLU A 147 0.00 -20.17 8.35
CA GLU A 147 0.37 -19.57 7.06
C GLU A 147 1.04 -20.59 6.13
N THR A 148 1.80 -21.53 6.68
CA THR A 148 2.51 -22.55 5.90
C THR A 148 1.60 -23.68 5.42
N SER A 149 0.46 -23.90 6.09
CA SER A 149 -0.55 -24.90 5.70
C SER A 149 -1.64 -24.37 4.75
N GLN A 150 -1.66 -23.06 4.47
CA GLN A 150 -2.60 -22.48 3.51
C GLN A 150 -2.38 -23.05 2.10
N ALA A 151 -3.48 -23.20 1.35
CA ALA A 151 -3.41 -23.63 -0.05
C ALA A 151 -2.53 -22.65 -0.85
N ASP A 152 -1.56 -23.16 -1.60
CA ASP A 152 -0.64 -22.36 -2.41
C ASP A 152 -1.37 -21.70 -3.58
N ARG A 153 -1.99 -20.54 -3.32
CA ARG A 153 -2.64 -19.70 -4.33
C ARG A 153 -1.61 -18.89 -5.08
N GLY A 154 -1.56 -19.00 -6.41
CA GLY A 154 -0.64 -18.25 -7.28
C GLY A 154 -0.72 -16.73 -7.13
N TYR A 155 0.31 -16.00 -7.61
CA TYR A 155 0.38 -14.53 -7.55
C TYR A 155 -0.77 -13.79 -8.24
N LEU A 156 -1.51 -14.46 -9.12
CA LEU A 156 -2.67 -13.92 -9.84
C LEU A 156 -4.01 -14.45 -9.31
N GLN A 157 -3.99 -15.42 -8.39
CA GLN A 157 -5.18 -16.01 -7.77
C GLN A 157 -5.59 -15.20 -6.54
N LEU A 158 -5.81 -13.90 -6.78
CA LEU A 158 -6.31 -12.94 -5.80
C LEU A 158 -7.73 -12.54 -6.19
N ARG A 159 -8.48 -12.02 -5.24
CA ARG A 159 -9.70 -11.28 -5.57
C ARG A 159 -9.34 -9.99 -6.30
N TRP A 160 -9.76 -9.88 -7.55
CA TRP A 160 -9.48 -8.69 -8.37
C TRP A 160 -10.58 -7.61 -8.25
N TRP A 161 -11.79 -7.95 -7.82
CA TRP A 161 -12.97 -7.08 -7.73
C TRP A 161 -13.84 -7.39 -6.51
#